data_AF-A0A6P6YH85-F1
#
_entry.id   AF-A0A6P6YH85-F1
#
_cell.length_a   1.000
_cell.length_b   1.000
_cell.length_c   1.000
_cell.angle_alpha   90.00
_cell.angle_beta   90.00
_cell.angle_gamma   90.00
#
_symmetry.space_group_name_H-M   'P 1'
#
loop_
_entity.id
_entity.type
_entity.pdbx_description
1 polymer ?
#
loop_
_entity_poly.entity_id
_entity_poly.type
_entity_poly.pdbx_seq_one_letter_code
_entity_poly.pdbx_strand_id
1 'polypeptide(L)'
;MSIKELLALDKVQRFFRIIKQSGGIINSVKKIYRFDLLKVGTLVGTDKYGNRYYENNEYMHGANRWIEYSDRVHLDYDASQIPAEWHGWLHYMTDIPPTKAQYPRHRWMIDHQENMTGTRLQYVPYSTTPAKIQSWQSGQTSSTTKQLK
;
A
#
# COMPACT_ATOMS: atom_id res chain seq x y z
N MET A 1 30.34 14.05 33.38
CA MET A 1 28.94 13.72 33.06
C MET A 1 28.06 14.86 33.52
N SER A 2 27.30 15.45 32.61
CA SER A 2 26.37 16.54 32.93
C SER A 2 25.15 15.99 33.69
N ILE A 3 24.58 16.75 34.62
CA ILE A 3 23.36 16.36 35.37
C ILE A 3 22.20 15.99 34.42
N LYS A 4 22.16 16.61 33.23
CA LYS A 4 21.18 16.31 32.16
C LYS A 4 21.35 14.91 31.57
N GLU A 5 22.59 14.44 31.42
CA GLU A 5 22.92 13.09 30.95
C GLU A 5 22.60 12.05 32.04
N LEU A 6 22.83 12.40 33.31
CA LEU A 6 22.54 11.57 34.47
C LEU A 6 21.03 11.30 34.63
N LEU A 7 20.19 12.32 34.40
CA LEU A 7 18.73 12.25 34.50
C LEU A 7 18.03 11.89 33.17
N ALA A 8 18.80 11.68 32.10
CA ALA A 8 18.29 11.38 30.76
C ALA A 8 17.17 12.34 30.28
N LEU A 9 17.28 13.63 30.63
CA LEU A 9 16.26 14.65 30.34
C LEU A 9 15.92 14.72 28.83
N ASP A 10 16.91 14.52 27.98
CA ASP A 10 16.77 14.53 26.52
C ASP A 10 15.84 13.42 26.02
N LYS A 11 15.85 12.24 26.67
CA LYS A 11 14.95 11.12 26.33
C LYS A 11 13.51 11.44 26.70
N VAL A 12 13.32 12.06 27.86
CA VAL A 12 12.01 12.51 28.35
C VAL A 12 11.43 13.58 27.42
N GLN A 13 12.25 14.56 27.01
CA GLN A 13 11.85 15.59 26.05
C GLN A 13 11.48 14.96 24.69
N ARG A 14 12.25 13.99 24.21
CA ARG A 14 11.95 13.25 22.97
C ARG A 14 10.62 12.50 23.08
N PHE A 15 10.35 11.87 24.21
CA PHE A 15 9.09 11.17 24.48
C PHE A 15 7.88 12.11 24.40
N PHE A 16 7.94 13.27 25.06
CA PHE A 16 6.86 14.25 24.97
C PHE A 16 6.70 14.82 23.56
N ARG A 17 7.81 15.02 22.82
CA ARG A 17 7.78 15.41 21.40
C ARG A 17 7.04 14.37 20.56
N ILE A 18 7.30 13.07 20.80
CA ILE A 18 6.62 11.96 20.13
C ILE A 18 5.11 12.00 20.38
N ILE A 19 4.69 12.10 21.64
CA ILE A 19 3.26 12.14 21.99
C ILE A 19 2.57 13.34 21.31
N LYS A 20 3.22 14.51 21.33
CA LYS A 20 2.68 15.72 20.71
C LYS A 20 2.49 15.54 19.20
N GLN A 21 3.49 14.98 18.52
CA GLN A 21 3.45 14.79 17.06
C GLN A 21 2.50 13.67 16.63
N SER A 22 2.31 12.64 17.46
CA SER A 22 1.27 11.63 17.24
C SER A 22 -0.15 12.16 17.40
N GLY A 23 -0.34 13.39 17.89
CA GLY A 23 -1.65 13.98 18.13
C GLY A 23 -2.28 13.53 19.46
N GLY A 24 -1.46 13.27 20.48
CA GLY A 24 -1.90 12.95 21.83
C GLY A 24 -1.65 11.51 22.27
N ILE A 25 -2.02 11.20 23.51
CA ILE A 25 -1.77 9.90 24.15
C ILE A 25 -2.62 8.81 23.50
N ILE A 26 -3.91 9.07 23.25
CA ILE A 26 -4.84 8.09 22.65
C ILE A 26 -4.35 7.67 21.26
N ASN A 27 -3.97 8.65 20.42
CA ASN A 27 -3.44 8.37 19.09
C ASN A 27 -2.10 7.64 19.16
N SER A 28 -1.24 7.97 20.13
CA SER A 28 -0.01 7.21 20.38
C SER A 28 -0.30 5.75 20.73
N VAL A 29 -1.26 5.48 21.62
CA VAL A 29 -1.65 4.10 21.98
C VAL A 29 -2.23 3.37 20.76
N LYS A 30 -3.08 4.03 19.96
CA LYS A 30 -3.60 3.47 18.70
C LYS A 30 -2.48 3.12 17.73
N LYS A 31 -1.46 3.98 17.60
CA LYS A 31 -0.29 3.72 16.73
C LYS A 31 0.55 2.56 17.24
N ILE A 32 0.79 2.47 18.55
CA ILE A 32 1.47 1.31 19.15
C ILE A 32 0.70 0.03 18.83
N TYR A 33 -0.62 0.04 19.03
CA TYR A 33 -1.46 -1.13 18.79
C TYR A 33 -1.48 -1.57 17.31
N ARG A 34 -1.36 -0.63 16.37
CA ARG A 34 -1.44 -0.93 14.92
C ARG A 34 -0.09 -1.19 14.25
N PHE A 35 0.98 -0.56 14.71
CA PHE A 35 2.28 -0.54 14.01
C PHE A 35 3.44 -1.00 14.89
N ASP A 36 3.17 -1.39 16.13
CA ASP A 36 4.13 -1.82 17.16
C ASP A 36 5.22 -0.80 17.54
N LEU A 37 5.23 0.38 16.89
CA LEU A 37 6.29 1.36 16.99
C LEU A 37 5.72 2.78 17.03
N LEU A 38 6.32 3.62 17.89
CA LEU A 38 6.12 5.06 17.86
C LEU A 38 7.28 5.73 17.13
N LYS A 39 7.07 6.02 15.86
CA LYS A 39 7.98 6.82 15.04
C LYS A 39 7.43 8.23 14.83
N VAL A 40 8.36 9.14 14.59
CA VAL A 40 8.08 10.55 14.40
C VAL A 40 8.82 11.04 13.18
N GLY A 41 8.12 11.67 12.25
CA GLY A 41 8.72 12.19 11.03
C GLY A 41 7.84 13.22 10.35
N THR A 42 8.40 13.83 9.32
CA THR A 42 7.69 14.77 8.46
C THR A 42 6.76 14.00 7.54
N LEU A 43 5.53 14.48 7.39
CA LEU A 43 4.58 13.92 6.42
C LEU A 43 5.01 14.36 5.01
N VAL A 44 5.41 13.40 4.19
CA VAL A 44 5.86 13.64 2.80
C VAL A 44 4.68 13.72 1.85
N GLY A 45 3.64 12.94 2.10
CA GLY A 45 2.41 12.98 1.33
C GLY A 45 1.41 11.91 1.74
N THR A 46 0.28 11.91 1.05
CA THR A 46 -0.80 10.94 1.22
C THR A 46 -1.22 10.45 -0.15
N ASP A 47 -1.43 9.15 -0.30
CA ASP A 47 -1.90 8.58 -1.56
C ASP A 47 -3.43 8.69 -1.73
N LYS A 48 -3.92 8.19 -2.88
CA LYS A 48 -5.36 8.10 -3.19
C LYS A 48 -6.15 7.21 -2.22
N TYR A 49 -5.49 6.24 -1.58
CA TYR A 49 -6.10 5.24 -0.71
C TYR A 49 -6.15 5.68 0.77
N GLY A 50 -5.46 6.77 1.09
CA GLY A 50 -5.37 7.36 2.43
C GLY A 50 -4.16 6.88 3.24
N ASN A 51 -3.20 6.19 2.61
CA ASN A 51 -1.93 5.85 3.22
C ASN A 51 -1.06 7.09 3.33
N ARG A 52 -0.40 7.26 4.48
CA ARG A 52 0.44 8.41 4.79
C ARG A 52 1.90 8.00 4.82
N TYR A 53 2.74 8.78 4.14
CA TYR A 53 4.17 8.49 4.00
C TYR A 53 4.99 9.49 4.80
N TYR A 54 5.92 8.98 5.60
CA TYR A 54 6.72 9.78 6.50
C TYR A 54 8.22 9.56 6.26
N GLU A 55 8.99 10.61 6.51
CA GLU A 55 10.44 10.58 6.45
C GLU A 55 11.06 11.23 7.70
N ASN A 56 12.13 10.65 8.21
CA ASN A 56 12.98 11.28 9.23
C ASN A 56 14.43 10.78 9.11
N ASN A 57 15.31 11.67 8.68
CA ASN A 57 16.75 11.41 8.49
C ASN A 57 17.55 11.30 9.81
N GLU A 58 16.93 11.56 10.97
CA GLU A 58 17.52 11.24 12.28
C GLU A 58 17.59 9.72 12.52
N TYR A 59 16.76 8.94 11.83
CA TYR A 59 16.77 7.47 11.94
C TYR A 59 17.78 6.86 10.98
N MET A 60 18.20 5.63 11.31
CA MET A 60 19.08 4.83 10.46
C MET A 60 18.50 4.62 9.06
N HIS A 61 19.38 4.52 8.07
CA HIS A 61 19.01 4.21 6.70
C HIS A 61 18.21 2.89 6.65
N GLY A 62 17.09 2.90 5.94
CA GLY A 62 16.15 1.77 5.88
C GLY A 62 14.99 1.90 6.87
N ALA A 63 15.17 2.63 7.98
CA ALA A 63 14.10 2.92 8.95
C ALA A 63 13.61 4.37 8.91
N ASN A 64 14.29 5.24 8.14
CA ASN A 64 14.01 6.66 7.98
C ASN A 64 12.74 6.94 7.17
N ARG A 65 12.37 6.06 6.23
CA ARG A 65 11.09 6.14 5.50
C ARG A 65 10.14 5.06 6.00
N TRP A 66 8.88 5.41 6.23
CA TRP A 66 7.83 4.44 6.56
C TRP A 66 6.45 4.92 6.10
N ILE A 67 5.52 3.97 6.12
CA ILE A 67 4.11 4.16 5.78
C ILE A 67 3.26 3.97 7.04
N GLU A 68 2.24 4.82 7.20
CA GLU A 68 1.09 4.54 8.05
C GLU A 68 -0.10 4.25 7.15
N TYR A 69 -0.55 3.00 7.15
CA TYR A 69 -1.68 2.58 6.34
C TYR A 69 -2.96 3.32 6.72
N SER A 70 -3.86 3.43 5.74
CA SER A 70 -5.15 4.08 5.88
C SER A 70 -5.97 3.50 7.03
N ASP A 71 -6.74 4.35 7.70
CA ASP A 71 -7.65 3.90 8.76
C ASP A 71 -8.78 3.01 8.23
N ARG A 72 -9.06 3.06 6.92
CA ARG A 72 -10.10 2.23 6.27
C ARG A 72 -9.84 0.74 6.40
N VAL A 73 -8.59 0.34 6.31
CA VAL A 73 -8.16 -1.08 6.31
C VAL A 73 -8.03 -1.65 7.73
N HIS A 74 -7.99 -0.81 8.76
CA HIS A 74 -7.85 -1.22 10.16
C HIS A 74 -6.60 -2.11 10.39
N LEU A 75 -6.82 -3.39 10.73
CA LEU A 75 -5.77 -4.37 11.06
C LEU A 75 -5.38 -5.23 9.85
N ASP A 76 -6.19 -5.25 8.79
CA ASP A 76 -5.95 -6.07 7.59
C ASP A 76 -5.01 -5.35 6.60
N TYR A 77 -4.04 -4.61 7.12
CA TYR A 77 -3.09 -3.88 6.29
C TYR A 77 -2.09 -4.84 5.65
N ASP A 78 -1.77 -4.58 4.38
CA ASP A 78 -0.84 -5.42 3.62
C ASP A 78 0.16 -4.55 2.84
N ALA A 79 1.37 -5.08 2.65
CA ALA A 79 2.42 -4.44 1.86
C ALA A 79 2.00 -4.21 0.40
N SER A 80 1.11 -5.07 -0.13
CA SER A 80 0.59 -4.91 -1.49
C SER A 80 -0.35 -3.71 -1.67
N GLN A 81 -0.80 -3.04 -0.60
CA GLN A 81 -1.67 -1.86 -0.69
C GLN A 81 -0.93 -0.57 -1.09
N ILE A 82 0.39 -0.64 -1.22
CA ILE A 82 1.23 0.49 -1.62
C ILE A 82 1.13 0.66 -3.14
N PRO A 83 0.65 1.81 -3.66
CA PRO A 83 0.62 2.05 -5.09
C PRO A 83 2.03 2.15 -5.68
N ALA A 84 2.15 1.81 -6.97
CA ALA A 84 3.42 1.80 -7.70
C ALA A 84 4.20 3.13 -7.60
N GLU A 85 3.49 4.27 -7.59
CA GLU A 85 4.06 5.61 -7.47
C GLU A 85 4.84 5.81 -6.15
N TRP A 86 4.32 5.27 -5.05
CA TRP A 86 4.92 5.40 -3.72
C TRP A 86 5.89 4.26 -3.41
N HIS A 87 5.74 3.11 -4.07
CA HIS A 87 6.60 1.95 -3.90
C HIS A 87 8.07 2.29 -4.21
N GLY A 88 8.34 2.98 -5.31
CA GLY A 88 9.71 3.36 -5.68
C GLY A 88 10.39 4.27 -4.64
N TRP A 89 9.66 5.22 -4.06
CA TRP A 89 10.19 6.11 -3.03
C TRP A 89 10.41 5.40 -1.69
N LEU A 90 9.46 4.57 -1.27
CA LEU A 90 9.54 3.84 0.00
C LEU A 90 10.71 2.82 0.01
N HIS A 91 10.96 2.18 -1.13
CA HIS A 91 12.02 1.19 -1.31
C HIS A 91 13.37 1.77 -1.75
N TYR A 92 13.58 3.08 -1.62
CA TYR A 92 14.83 3.76 -1.98
C TYR A 92 15.27 3.56 -3.45
N MET A 93 14.32 3.29 -4.36
CA MET A 93 14.61 3.28 -5.80
C MET A 93 14.74 4.70 -6.36
N THR A 94 14.04 5.65 -5.72
CA THR A 94 14.04 7.07 -6.10
C THR A 94 14.02 7.96 -4.86
N ASP A 95 14.69 9.10 -4.91
CA ASP A 95 14.67 10.09 -3.82
C ASP A 95 13.52 11.08 -3.91
N ILE A 96 12.93 11.20 -5.10
CA ILE A 96 11.87 12.16 -5.37
C ILE A 96 10.52 11.47 -5.09
N PRO A 97 9.73 11.93 -4.10
CA PRO A 97 8.40 11.39 -3.86
C PRO A 97 7.43 11.80 -4.97
N PRO A 98 6.35 11.02 -5.21
CA PRO A 98 5.31 11.34 -6.20
C PRO A 98 4.65 12.70 -5.99
N THR A 99 4.67 13.24 -4.76
CA THR A 99 4.17 14.59 -4.47
C THR A 99 4.96 15.69 -5.22
N LYS A 100 6.26 15.47 -5.48
CA LYS A 100 7.14 16.46 -6.12
C LYS A 100 7.27 16.23 -7.63
N ALA A 101 7.26 14.99 -8.09
CA ALA A 101 7.31 14.64 -9.50
C ALA A 101 6.17 13.68 -9.83
N GLN A 102 5.29 14.09 -10.74
CA GLN A 102 4.19 13.25 -11.20
C GLN A 102 4.71 12.18 -12.14
N TYR A 103 4.27 10.93 -11.92
CA TYR A 103 4.53 9.84 -12.84
C TYR A 103 3.68 9.99 -14.11
N PRO A 104 4.22 9.69 -15.30
CA PRO A 104 3.47 9.79 -16.54
C PRO A 104 2.35 8.74 -16.54
N ARG A 105 1.09 9.17 -16.56
CA ARG A 105 -0.06 8.27 -16.63
C ARG A 105 -0.43 7.99 -18.09
N HIS A 106 -0.35 6.72 -18.49
CA HIS A 106 -0.73 6.28 -19.83
C HIS A 106 -2.15 5.70 -19.85
N ARG A 107 -2.80 5.71 -21.02
CA ARG A 107 -4.19 5.25 -21.19
C ARG A 107 -4.41 3.77 -20.85
N TRP A 108 -3.36 2.96 -20.95
CA TRP A 108 -3.39 1.52 -20.66
C TRP A 108 -3.10 1.20 -19.18
N MET A 109 -2.73 2.19 -18.36
CA MET A 109 -2.47 1.97 -16.94
C MET A 109 -3.78 1.79 -16.17
N ILE A 110 -3.84 0.73 -15.39
CA ILE A 110 -4.95 0.42 -14.49
C ILE A 110 -4.64 1.03 -13.12
N ASP A 111 -5.68 1.41 -12.37
CA ASP A 111 -5.52 1.80 -10.98
C ASP A 111 -4.96 0.66 -10.14
N HIS A 112 -4.18 1.00 -9.11
CA HIS A 112 -3.55 0.03 -8.23
C HIS A 112 -4.60 -0.88 -7.55
N GLN A 113 -4.31 -2.17 -7.54
CA GLN A 113 -5.09 -3.20 -6.84
C GLN A 113 -4.15 -3.96 -5.91
N GLU A 114 -4.62 -4.20 -4.69
CA GLU A 114 -3.91 -5.03 -3.72
C GLU A 114 -3.88 -6.50 -4.13
N ASN A 115 -3.07 -7.28 -3.42
CA ASN A 115 -2.96 -8.71 -3.67
C ASN A 115 -4.23 -9.46 -3.23
N MET A 116 -4.93 -10.03 -4.20
CA MET A 116 -6.19 -10.78 -3.97
C MET A 116 -5.98 -12.29 -3.72
N THR A 117 -4.76 -12.74 -3.49
CA THR A 117 -4.46 -14.16 -3.26
C THR A 117 -5.25 -14.72 -2.07
N GLY A 118 -5.85 -15.90 -2.24
CA GLY A 118 -6.67 -16.55 -1.19
C GLY A 118 -8.06 -15.95 -1.00
N THR A 119 -8.41 -14.90 -1.75
CA THR A 119 -9.76 -14.34 -1.79
C THR A 119 -10.57 -14.91 -2.96
N ARG A 120 -11.86 -14.58 -3.03
CA ARG A 120 -12.71 -14.91 -4.19
C ARG A 120 -12.26 -14.25 -5.49
N LEU A 121 -11.48 -13.17 -5.41
CA LEU A 121 -10.97 -12.41 -6.56
C LEU A 121 -9.56 -12.83 -6.97
N GLN A 122 -9.06 -13.96 -6.46
CA GLN A 122 -7.74 -14.47 -6.84
C GLN A 122 -7.65 -14.78 -8.34
N TYR A 123 -6.45 -14.62 -8.90
CA TYR A 123 -6.19 -15.03 -10.27
C TYR A 123 -6.24 -16.56 -10.41
N VAL A 124 -7.08 -17.04 -11.33
CA VAL A 124 -7.17 -18.46 -11.71
C VAL A 124 -6.77 -18.58 -13.18
N PRO A 125 -5.70 -19.32 -13.51
CA PRO A 125 -5.28 -19.48 -14.89
C PRO A 125 -6.32 -20.28 -15.67
N TYR A 126 -6.50 -19.92 -16.93
CA TYR A 126 -7.35 -20.64 -17.88
C TYR A 126 -6.62 -20.79 -19.22
N SER A 127 -7.06 -21.74 -20.05
CA SER A 127 -6.55 -21.82 -21.42
C SER A 127 -7.01 -20.60 -22.20
N THR A 128 -6.08 -19.77 -22.65
CA THR A 128 -6.37 -18.63 -23.55
C THR A 128 -6.65 -19.09 -24.98
N THR A 129 -6.42 -20.38 -25.29
CA THR A 129 -6.63 -20.97 -26.61
C THR A 129 -7.91 -21.80 -26.66
N PRO A 130 -8.70 -21.68 -27.75
CA PRO A 130 -9.85 -22.55 -27.97
C PRO A 130 -9.40 -23.99 -28.31
N ALA A 131 -10.35 -24.93 -28.24
CA ALA A 131 -10.10 -26.30 -28.66
C ALA A 131 -9.69 -26.35 -30.15
N LYS A 132 -8.54 -26.95 -30.43
CA LYS A 132 -7.99 -27.04 -31.80
C LYS A 132 -8.77 -28.02 -32.69
N ILE A 133 -9.36 -29.06 -32.10
CA ILE A 133 -10.07 -30.11 -32.80
C ILE A 133 -11.55 -29.98 -32.44
N GLN A 134 -12.42 -29.89 -33.45
CA GLN A 134 -13.88 -29.89 -33.26
C GLN A 134 -14.39 -31.33 -33.29
N SER A 135 -15.15 -31.73 -32.27
CA SER A 135 -15.78 -33.04 -32.22
C SER A 135 -17.07 -33.06 -33.05
N TRP A 136 -17.35 -34.20 -33.68
CA TRP A 136 -18.64 -34.43 -34.31
C TRP A 136 -19.74 -34.57 -33.23
N GLN A 137 -20.87 -33.86 -33.40
CA GLN A 137 -22.02 -33.96 -32.51
C GLN A 137 -23.12 -34.82 -33.17
N SER A 138 -23.48 -35.94 -32.54
CA SER A 138 -24.56 -36.81 -33.02
C SER A 138 -25.95 -36.25 -32.65
N GLY A 139 -26.94 -36.48 -33.51
CA GLY A 139 -28.35 -36.24 -33.16
C GLY A 139 -28.85 -34.79 -33.29
N GLN A 140 -28.10 -33.90 -33.94
CA GLN A 140 -28.69 -32.63 -34.37
C GLN A 140 -29.62 -32.88 -35.57
N THR A 141 -30.93 -32.99 -35.33
CA THR A 141 -31.93 -32.90 -36.40
C THR A 141 -31.86 -31.51 -36.99
N SER A 142 -31.63 -31.43 -38.31
CA SER A 142 -31.54 -30.19 -39.06
C SER A 142 -32.89 -29.46 -39.05
N SER A 143 -33.15 -28.66 -38.01
CA SER A 143 -34.26 -27.70 -37.99
C SER A 143 -33.93 -26.57 -38.97
N THR A 144 -34.11 -26.88 -40.25
CA THR A 144 -34.01 -25.95 -41.38
C THR A 144 -35.21 -25.00 -41.31
N THR A 145 -35.20 -24.07 -40.37
CA THR A 145 -36.11 -22.92 -40.44
C THR A 145 -35.44 -21.90 -41.34
N LYS A 146 -35.72 -22.00 -42.65
CA LYS A 146 -35.44 -20.94 -43.61
C LYS A 146 -36.10 -19.66 -43.10
N GLN A 147 -35.32 -18.76 -42.52
CA GLN A 147 -35.70 -17.35 -42.37
C GLN A 147 -35.84 -16.79 -43.79
N LEU A 148 -37.09 -16.70 -44.26
CA LEU A 148 -37.44 -15.95 -45.45
C LEU A 148 -37.17 -14.47 -45.20
N LYS A 149 -36.59 -13.81 -46.21
CA LYS A 149 -36.23 -12.40 -46.26
C LYS A 149 -37.39 -11.47 -45.90
#